data_AF-A0A6J7JNF0-F1
#
_entry.id   AF-A0A6J7JNF0-F1
#
_cell.length_a   1.000
_cell.length_b   1.000
_cell.length_c   1.000
_cell.angle_alpha   90.00
_cell.angle_beta   90.00
_cell.angle_gamma   90.00
#
_symmetry.space_group_name_H-M   'P 1'
#
loop_
_entity.id
_entity.type
_entity.pdbx_description
1 polymer ?
#
loop_
_entity_poly.entity_id
_entity_poly.type
_entity_poly.pdbx_seq_one_letter_code
_entity_poly.pdbx_strand_id
1 'polypeptide(L)'
;MRFLFALFCVLLPLGSTFEAPAVSDPITISGFANWSDEVQVSEGVHWSPSSKLAAKRLIARLGADLDSMLVFYKKRGAEDVLTTYRKPVQQILRVYGLKYEEISYQSLNSAGKKMSREYVFPKMQVSYANNLVRLNASKCSLRGFEIFNIGTWFKTQCQVQKPSVDVFLRAQMATELSFGPGNLPDVVNYELSKLRYVLSNKIPFEIVGQKLTFRGVGSPFGSDNKVWLGSASGWFDFKINVDAKNWKARVDYFSPDPQKLSENTTLDLASRMIHF
;
A
#
# COMPACT_ATOMS: atom_id res chain seq x y z
N MET A 1 -0.94 78.76 -35.23
CA MET A 1 -1.44 78.30 -36.54
C MET A 1 -0.34 77.47 -37.19
N ARG A 2 -0.70 76.30 -37.73
CA ARG A 2 0.14 75.26 -38.41
C ARG A 2 0.34 73.96 -37.64
N PHE A 3 -0.68 73.14 -37.85
CA PHE A 3 -0.81 71.67 -37.90
C PHE A 3 0.40 70.82 -38.38
N LEU A 4 0.34 69.55 -37.92
CA LEU A 4 0.70 68.27 -38.58
C LEU A 4 2.21 67.97 -38.77
N PHE A 5 2.76 66.76 -38.59
CA PHE A 5 2.25 65.41 -38.83
C PHE A 5 2.91 64.38 -37.88
N ALA A 6 2.15 63.32 -37.56
CA ALA A 6 2.58 62.13 -36.82
C ALA A 6 3.49 61.22 -37.64
N LEU A 7 4.39 60.50 -36.96
CA LEU A 7 4.95 59.23 -37.44
C LEU A 7 4.99 58.24 -36.27
N PHE A 8 3.95 57.40 -36.18
CA PHE A 8 3.89 56.27 -35.26
C PHE A 8 4.67 55.11 -35.88
N CYS A 9 5.89 54.85 -35.41
CA CYS A 9 6.58 53.59 -35.68
C CYS A 9 5.96 52.48 -34.82
N VAL A 10 5.10 51.67 -35.43
CA VAL A 10 4.61 50.42 -34.84
C VAL A 10 5.73 49.38 -34.97
N LEU A 11 6.47 49.15 -33.89
CA LEU A 11 7.34 47.99 -33.74
C LEU A 11 6.45 46.78 -33.40
N LEU A 12 6.21 45.92 -34.39
CA LEU A 12 5.65 44.58 -34.16
C LEU A 12 6.74 43.70 -33.54
N PRO A 13 6.55 43.11 -32.35
CA PRO A 13 7.36 41.97 -31.94
C PRO A 13 6.86 40.76 -32.73
N LEU A 14 7.66 40.31 -33.70
CA LEU A 14 7.59 38.94 -34.21
C LEU A 14 8.07 38.02 -33.08
N GLY A 15 7.17 37.76 -32.14
CA GLY A 15 7.32 36.68 -31.17
C GLY A 15 7.17 35.37 -31.91
N SER A 16 8.27 34.87 -32.48
CA SER A 16 8.37 33.50 -32.94
C SER A 16 8.28 32.60 -31.71
N THR A 17 7.07 32.20 -31.35
CA THR A 17 6.86 31.05 -30.47
C THR A 17 7.30 29.82 -31.25
N PHE A 18 8.58 29.48 -31.15
CA PHE A 18 9.02 28.12 -31.39
C PHE A 18 8.36 27.25 -30.32
N GLU A 19 7.13 26.79 -30.59
CA GLU A 19 6.65 25.57 -29.97
C GLU A 19 7.59 24.47 -30.46
N ALA A 20 8.56 24.10 -29.60
CA ALA A 20 9.30 22.88 -29.80
C ALA A 20 8.26 21.76 -29.93
N PRO A 21 8.29 20.95 -31.01
CA PRO A 21 7.34 19.87 -31.17
C PRO A 21 7.41 18.98 -29.93
N ALA A 22 6.27 18.79 -29.26
CA ALA A 22 6.17 17.91 -28.12
C ALA A 22 6.73 16.54 -28.51
N VAL A 23 7.88 16.18 -27.96
CA VAL A 23 8.49 14.86 -28.19
C VAL A 23 7.49 13.85 -27.64
N SER A 24 6.83 13.11 -28.53
CA SER A 24 5.87 12.09 -28.14
C SER A 24 6.59 11.06 -27.27
N ASP A 25 6.08 10.79 -26.07
CA ASP A 25 6.64 9.77 -25.19
C ASP A 25 6.73 8.44 -25.96
N PRO A 26 7.92 7.81 -26.07
CA PRO A 26 8.06 6.54 -26.78
C PRO A 26 7.32 5.39 -26.10
N ILE A 27 6.79 5.59 -24.89
CA ILE A 27 6.06 4.59 -24.13
C ILE A 27 4.56 4.92 -24.11
N THR A 28 3.75 4.01 -24.62
CA THR A 28 2.29 4.04 -24.47
C THR A 28 1.88 3.12 -23.34
N ILE A 29 1.03 3.60 -22.43
CA ILE A 29 0.47 2.78 -21.34
C ILE A 29 -0.98 2.41 -21.69
N SER A 30 -1.33 1.14 -21.50
CA SER A 30 -2.70 0.63 -21.63
C SER A 30 -3.05 -0.36 -20.53
N GLY A 31 -4.35 -0.52 -20.27
CA GLY A 31 -4.86 -1.38 -19.20
C GLY A 31 -5.17 -0.62 -17.91
N PHE A 32 -5.33 -1.36 -16.82
CA PHE A 32 -5.71 -0.82 -15.51
C PHE A 32 -4.52 -0.09 -14.87
N ALA A 33 -4.18 1.10 -15.38
CA ALA A 33 -3.14 1.97 -14.82
C ALA A 33 -3.68 2.79 -13.64
N ASN A 34 -4.37 2.13 -12.73
CA ASN A 34 -5.05 2.78 -11.60
C ASN A 34 -4.14 2.82 -10.38
N TRP A 35 -2.99 3.48 -10.56
CA TRP A 35 -2.10 3.88 -9.46
C TRP A 35 -2.78 4.82 -8.46
N SER A 36 -3.96 5.35 -8.83
CA SER A 36 -4.73 6.33 -8.09
C SER A 36 -6.04 5.81 -7.52
N ASP A 37 -6.46 4.57 -7.79
CA ASP A 37 -7.83 4.14 -7.44
C ASP A 37 -7.81 3.06 -6.36
N GLU A 38 -8.83 3.07 -5.51
CA GLU A 38 -8.95 2.16 -4.39
C GLU A 38 -9.03 0.71 -4.86
N VAL A 39 -8.14 -0.17 -4.38
CA VAL A 39 -8.33 -1.62 -4.56
C VAL A 39 -9.44 -2.07 -3.62
N GLN A 40 -10.68 -2.02 -4.10
CA GLN A 40 -11.82 -2.61 -3.40
C GLN A 40 -12.03 -4.05 -3.85
N VAL A 41 -11.87 -4.98 -2.90
CA VAL A 41 -12.25 -6.38 -3.10
C VAL A 41 -13.75 -6.50 -2.93
N SER A 42 -14.45 -6.91 -4.00
CA SER A 42 -15.91 -7.04 -4.01
C SER A 42 -16.42 -7.92 -2.88
N GLU A 43 -17.62 -7.59 -2.36
CA GLU A 43 -18.30 -8.41 -1.35
C GLU A 43 -18.75 -9.78 -1.88
N GLY A 44 -18.80 -9.96 -3.20
CA GLY A 44 -19.21 -11.20 -3.86
C GLY A 44 -18.10 -12.22 -4.10
N VAL A 45 -16.89 -12.01 -3.56
CA VAL A 45 -15.77 -12.96 -3.73
C VAL A 45 -16.02 -14.24 -2.93
N HIS A 46 -15.91 -15.39 -3.60
CA HIS A 46 -16.12 -16.69 -2.97
C HIS A 46 -14.81 -17.25 -2.44
N TRP A 47 -14.61 -17.19 -1.12
CA TRP A 47 -13.41 -17.73 -0.48
C TRP A 47 -13.38 -19.26 -0.47
N SER A 48 -12.24 -19.83 -0.86
CA SER A 48 -12.01 -21.25 -0.72
C SER A 48 -12.07 -21.71 0.76
N PRO A 49 -12.37 -22.99 1.03
CA PRO A 49 -12.37 -23.52 2.39
C PRO A 49 -11.02 -23.35 3.12
N SER A 50 -9.90 -23.46 2.39
CA SER A 50 -8.56 -23.27 2.95
C SER A 50 -8.33 -21.82 3.37
N SER A 51 -8.72 -20.83 2.57
CA SER A 51 -8.64 -19.40 2.94
C SER A 51 -9.46 -19.11 4.20
N LYS A 52 -10.70 -19.63 4.26
CA LYS A 52 -11.57 -19.47 5.43
C LYS A 52 -10.95 -20.07 6.69
N LEU A 53 -10.35 -21.26 6.60
CA LEU A 53 -9.66 -21.90 7.72
C LEU A 53 -8.41 -21.11 8.15
N ALA A 54 -7.62 -20.63 7.18
CA ALA A 54 -6.44 -19.81 7.42
C ALA A 54 -6.78 -18.53 8.17
N ALA A 55 -7.80 -17.79 7.71
CA ALA A 55 -8.27 -16.57 8.36
C ALA A 55 -8.79 -16.86 9.78
N LYS A 56 -9.58 -17.92 9.99
CA LYS A 56 -10.02 -18.30 11.35
C LYS A 56 -8.84 -18.51 12.29
N ARG A 57 -7.81 -19.25 11.85
CA ARG A 57 -6.60 -19.51 12.65
C ARG A 57 -5.85 -18.23 12.98
N LEU A 58 -5.67 -17.35 11.99
CA LEU A 58 -4.93 -16.11 12.16
C LEU A 58 -5.68 -15.13 13.08
N ILE A 59 -6.99 -14.92 12.88
CA ILE A 59 -7.84 -14.11 13.76
C ILE A 59 -7.79 -14.63 15.20
N ALA A 60 -7.89 -15.95 15.38
CA ALA A 60 -7.82 -16.56 16.71
C ALA A 60 -6.45 -16.32 17.38
N ARG A 61 -5.36 -16.47 16.63
CA ARG A 61 -4.00 -16.22 17.13
C ARG A 61 -3.78 -14.76 17.52
N LEU A 62 -4.15 -13.83 16.65
CA LEU A 62 -4.07 -12.39 16.91
C LEU A 62 -4.91 -12.00 18.14
N GLY A 63 -6.09 -12.60 18.29
CA GLY A 63 -6.92 -12.40 19.47
C GLY A 63 -6.26 -12.89 20.75
N ALA A 64 -5.70 -14.10 20.73
CA ALA A 64 -4.98 -14.67 21.87
C ALA A 64 -3.74 -13.83 22.27
N ASP A 65 -3.05 -13.24 21.30
CA ASP A 65 -1.94 -12.31 21.57
C ASP A 65 -2.42 -11.05 22.33
N LEU A 66 -3.57 -10.47 21.94
CA LEU A 66 -4.17 -9.33 22.65
C LEU A 66 -4.70 -9.71 24.03
N ASP A 67 -5.39 -10.86 24.15
CA ASP A 67 -5.87 -11.37 25.44
C ASP A 67 -4.70 -11.57 26.42
N SER A 68 -3.59 -12.14 25.93
CA SER A 68 -2.36 -12.32 26.72
C SER A 68 -1.77 -10.98 27.18
N MET A 69 -1.81 -9.95 26.33
CA MET A 69 -1.39 -8.59 26.68
C MET A 69 -2.29 -8.00 27.78
N LEU A 70 -3.61 -8.13 27.68
CA LEU A 70 -4.55 -7.64 28.70
C LEU A 70 -4.31 -8.33 30.05
N VAL A 71 -4.11 -9.66 30.06
CA VAL A 71 -3.76 -10.42 31.26
C VAL A 71 -2.46 -9.92 31.88
N PHE A 72 -1.44 -9.67 31.05
CA PHE A 72 -0.16 -9.13 31.52
C PHE A 72 -0.30 -7.74 32.13
N TYR A 73 -1.06 -6.83 31.51
CA TYR A 73 -1.33 -5.50 32.06
C TYR A 73 -2.11 -5.57 33.38
N LYS A 74 -3.14 -6.41 33.46
CA LYS A 74 -3.90 -6.63 34.69
C LYS A 74 -3.01 -7.14 35.83
N LYS A 75 -2.13 -8.12 35.56
CA LYS A 75 -1.15 -8.64 36.53
C LYS A 75 -0.17 -7.58 37.05
N ARG A 76 0.09 -6.52 36.26
CA ARG A 76 0.93 -5.39 36.67
C ARG A 76 0.18 -4.28 37.40
N GLY A 77 -1.11 -4.46 37.68
CA GLY A 77 -1.93 -3.48 38.38
C GLY A 77 -2.50 -2.39 37.47
N ALA A 78 -2.49 -2.58 36.15
CA ALA A 78 -3.17 -1.67 35.25
C ALA A 78 -4.69 -1.76 35.42
N GLU A 79 -5.34 -0.61 35.35
CA GLU A 79 -6.78 -0.47 35.48
C GLU A 79 -7.44 -0.13 34.16
N ASP A 80 -6.78 0.70 33.36
CA ASP A 80 -7.24 1.10 32.03
C ASP A 80 -6.19 0.76 30.97
N VAL A 81 -6.65 0.55 29.74
CA VAL A 81 -5.82 0.45 28.54
C VAL A 81 -6.24 1.54 27.58
N LEU A 82 -5.27 2.33 27.12
CA LEU A 82 -5.42 3.33 26.09
C LEU A 82 -4.85 2.79 24.78
N THR A 83 -5.67 2.82 23.73
CA THR A 83 -5.27 2.55 22.37
C THR A 83 -4.85 3.86 21.70
N THR A 84 -3.66 3.88 21.15
CA THR A 84 -3.13 5.00 20.37
C THR A 84 -2.87 4.57 18.94
N TYR A 85 -3.07 5.50 18.01
CA TYR A 85 -2.89 5.31 16.59
C TYR A 85 -1.77 6.22 16.14
N ARG A 86 -0.74 5.65 15.51
CA ARG A 86 0.36 6.42 14.95
C ARG A 86 0.41 6.24 13.44
N LYS A 87 0.63 7.35 12.74
CA LYS A 87 1.08 7.28 11.36
C LYS A 87 2.53 6.79 11.36
N PRO A 88 2.88 5.81 10.53
CA PRO A 88 4.24 5.31 10.45
C PRO A 88 5.18 6.40 9.93
N VAL A 89 6.44 6.36 10.38
CA VAL A 89 7.47 7.33 10.01
C VAL A 89 7.97 7.11 8.56
N GLN A 90 7.84 5.89 8.04
CA GLN A 90 8.26 5.54 6.69
C GLN A 90 7.05 5.32 5.79
N GLN A 91 7.01 6.14 4.74
CA GLN A 91 6.11 6.13 3.60
C GLN A 91 4.63 6.38 3.92
N ILE A 92 4.10 7.44 3.31
CA ILE A 92 2.67 7.59 3.04
C ILE A 92 2.34 6.54 1.96
N LEU A 93 2.35 5.26 2.35
CA LEU A 93 1.79 4.19 1.54
C LEU A 93 0.29 4.40 1.61
N ARG A 94 -0.24 5.11 0.60
CA ARG A 94 -1.67 5.31 0.43
C ARG A 94 -2.27 3.99 0.00
N VAL A 95 -2.50 3.10 0.95
CA VAL A 95 -3.41 2.00 0.72
C VAL A 95 -4.81 2.53 0.97
N TYR A 96 -5.53 2.67 -0.12
CA TYR A 96 -6.86 3.25 -0.17
C TYR A 96 -7.86 2.49 0.70
N GLY A 97 -8.76 3.22 1.37
CA GLY A 97 -9.75 2.71 2.31
C GLY A 97 -9.22 2.24 3.68
N LEU A 98 -7.97 1.76 3.77
CA LEU A 98 -7.34 1.31 5.02
C LEU A 98 -6.29 2.33 5.47
N LYS A 99 -6.69 3.25 6.36
CA LYS A 99 -5.73 4.14 7.03
C LYS A 99 -4.70 3.28 7.77
N TYR A 100 -3.48 3.22 7.23
CA TYR A 100 -2.40 2.55 7.92
C TYR A 100 -2.06 3.32 9.18
N GLU A 101 -2.45 2.75 10.30
CA GLU A 101 -2.16 3.25 11.63
C GLU A 101 -1.46 2.12 12.39
N GLU A 102 -0.26 2.40 12.87
CA GLU A 102 0.35 1.57 13.89
C GLU A 102 -0.53 1.69 15.13
N ILE A 103 -1.12 0.56 15.53
CA ILE A 103 -1.91 0.48 16.75
C ILE A 103 -0.97 0.16 17.89
N SER A 104 -1.09 0.90 18.96
CA SER A 104 -0.32 0.65 20.16
C SER A 104 -1.19 0.77 21.39
N TYR A 105 -0.88 -0.04 22.39
CA TYR A 105 -1.63 -0.13 23.63
C TYR A 105 -0.76 0.31 24.80
N GLN A 106 -1.32 1.16 25.65
CA GLN A 106 -0.66 1.72 26.82
C GLN A 106 -1.48 1.40 28.06
N SER A 107 -0.84 0.80 29.07
CA SER A 107 -1.51 0.47 30.32
C SER A 107 -1.43 1.62 31.33
N LEU A 108 -2.55 1.96 31.98
CA LEU A 108 -2.66 3.07 32.94
C LEU A 108 -3.10 2.57 34.31
N ASN A 109 -2.63 3.21 35.40
CA ASN A 109 -3.15 2.99 36.75
C ASN A 109 -4.38 3.88 37.06
N SER A 110 -4.91 3.82 38.29
CA SER A 110 -6.01 4.67 38.78
C SER A 110 -5.78 6.17 38.61
N ALA A 111 -4.54 6.61 38.75
CA ALA A 111 -4.15 8.02 38.59
C ALA A 111 -3.93 8.41 37.12
N GLY A 112 -4.18 7.51 36.16
CA GLY A 112 -3.93 7.74 34.73
C GLY A 112 -2.45 7.72 34.33
N LYS A 113 -1.54 7.30 35.22
CA LYS A 113 -0.11 7.20 34.94
C LYS A 113 0.20 5.92 34.16
N LYS A 114 1.04 6.05 33.13
CA LYS A 114 1.54 4.90 32.35
C LYS A 114 2.32 3.93 33.23
N MET A 115 2.01 2.64 33.12
CA MET A 115 2.63 1.58 33.94
C MET A 115 3.57 0.66 33.17
N SER A 116 3.49 0.65 31.84
CA SER A 116 4.30 -0.23 31.00
C SER A 116 4.76 0.47 29.74
N ARG A 117 5.76 -0.12 29.09
CA ARG A 117 6.10 0.23 27.72
C ARG A 117 4.90 -0.06 26.83
N GLU A 118 4.72 0.83 25.88
CA GLU A 118 3.73 0.73 24.83
C GLU A 118 3.88 -0.60 24.07
N TYR A 119 2.79 -1.34 23.94
CA TYR A 119 2.74 -2.58 23.19
C TYR A 119 2.24 -2.28 21.77
N VAL A 120 3.14 -2.37 20.80
CA VAL A 120 2.81 -2.19 19.37
C VAL A 120 2.17 -3.47 18.84
N PHE A 121 1.05 -3.31 18.12
CA PHE A 121 0.27 -4.41 17.59
C PHE A 121 -0.23 -4.13 16.16
N PRO A 122 -0.22 -5.14 15.27
CA PRO A 122 0.51 -6.40 15.42
C PRO A 122 2.03 -6.14 15.48
N LYS A 123 2.79 -7.05 16.11
CA LYS A 123 4.26 -6.93 16.21
C LYS A 123 4.96 -6.86 14.85
N MET A 124 4.34 -7.41 13.81
CA MET A 124 4.80 -7.34 12.43
C MET A 124 3.68 -6.73 11.61
N GLN A 125 3.97 -5.58 11.00
CA GLN A 125 3.02 -4.78 10.21
C GLN A 125 3.03 -5.20 8.75
N VAL A 126 3.08 -6.50 8.48
CA VAL A 126 3.11 -7.00 7.10
C VAL A 126 1.71 -7.00 6.48
N SER A 127 0.65 -7.11 7.29
CA SER A 127 -0.73 -7.08 6.80
C SER A 127 -1.64 -6.14 7.58
N TYR A 128 -2.43 -5.35 6.85
CA TYR A 128 -3.42 -4.44 7.45
C TYR A 128 -4.65 -5.16 7.97
N ALA A 129 -4.98 -6.34 7.45
CA ALA A 129 -6.08 -7.14 7.99
C ALA A 129 -5.87 -7.46 9.48
N ASN A 130 -4.60 -7.58 9.90
CA ASN A 130 -4.26 -7.87 11.29
C ASN A 130 -4.72 -6.76 12.26
N ASN A 131 -4.83 -5.49 11.81
CA ASN A 131 -5.32 -4.37 12.61
C ASN A 131 -6.84 -4.41 12.86
N LEU A 132 -7.58 -5.26 12.15
CA LEU A 132 -9.00 -5.47 12.39
C LEU A 132 -9.26 -6.24 13.69
N VAL A 133 -8.28 -7.00 14.17
CA VAL A 133 -8.32 -7.61 15.51
C VAL A 133 -7.80 -6.58 16.50
N ARG A 134 -8.68 -6.01 17.32
CA ARG A 134 -8.35 -4.85 18.16
C ARG A 134 -9.21 -4.79 19.41
N LEU A 135 -8.91 -3.87 20.32
CA LEU A 135 -9.79 -3.61 21.47
C LEU A 135 -11.07 -2.87 21.03
N ASN A 136 -12.14 -3.09 21.77
CA ASN A 136 -13.47 -2.54 21.51
C ASN A 136 -13.60 -1.01 21.65
N ALA A 137 -12.65 -0.35 22.32
CA ALA A 137 -12.68 1.08 22.51
C ALA A 137 -11.26 1.67 22.52
N SER A 138 -11.16 2.97 22.20
CA SER A 138 -9.89 3.71 22.28
C SER A 138 -9.39 3.84 23.71
N LYS A 139 -10.28 3.79 24.71
CA LYS A 139 -9.94 3.62 26.12
C LYS A 139 -10.90 2.61 26.73
N CYS A 140 -10.37 1.59 27.39
CA CYS A 140 -11.18 0.56 28.04
C CYS A 140 -10.61 0.21 29.43
N SER A 141 -11.44 -0.42 30.26
CA SER A 141 -11.14 -0.81 31.63
C SER A 141 -10.86 -2.30 31.75
N LEU A 142 -9.80 -2.63 32.48
CA LEU A 142 -9.50 -3.98 32.95
C LEU A 142 -10.23 -4.32 34.26
N ARG A 143 -10.84 -3.32 34.91
CA ARG A 143 -11.70 -3.51 36.08
C ARG A 143 -13.10 -3.95 35.67
N GLY A 144 -13.64 -4.88 36.45
CA GLY A 144 -15.04 -5.25 36.41
C GLY A 144 -15.92 -4.12 36.98
N PHE A 145 -17.22 -4.25 36.78
CA PHE A 145 -18.19 -3.43 37.50
C PHE A 145 -18.14 -3.77 38.99
N GLU A 146 -18.06 -2.74 39.83
CA GLU A 146 -18.05 -2.86 41.29
C GLU A 146 -19.07 -1.88 41.87
N ILE A 147 -20.07 -2.40 42.60
CA ILE A 147 -21.21 -1.60 43.07
C ILE A 147 -20.79 -0.47 44.02
N PHE A 148 -19.69 -0.63 44.76
CA PHE A 148 -19.20 0.39 45.70
C PHE A 148 -18.09 1.27 45.12
N ASN A 149 -17.75 1.09 43.85
CA ASN A 149 -16.69 1.85 43.17
C ASN A 149 -17.29 2.55 41.95
N ILE A 150 -17.80 3.77 42.15
CA ILE A 150 -18.45 4.60 41.13
C ILE A 150 -17.56 4.77 39.89
N GLY A 151 -16.23 4.76 40.07
CA GLY A 151 -15.26 4.84 38.98
C GLY A 151 -15.31 3.68 37.98
N THR A 152 -16.07 2.60 38.26
CA THR A 152 -16.24 1.44 37.37
C THR A 152 -17.58 1.41 36.63
N TRP A 153 -18.56 2.22 37.04
CA TRP A 153 -19.96 2.08 36.60
C TRP A 153 -20.19 2.41 35.13
N PHE A 154 -19.43 3.36 34.58
CA PHE A 154 -19.59 3.84 33.20
C PHE A 154 -18.35 3.58 32.34
N LYS A 155 -17.50 2.63 32.76
CA LYS A 155 -16.30 2.27 32.01
C LYS A 155 -16.58 1.11 31.04
N THR A 156 -16.22 1.29 29.78
CA THR A 156 -16.23 0.21 28.79
C THR A 156 -15.17 -0.83 29.15
N GLN A 157 -15.57 -2.08 29.37
CA GLN A 157 -14.60 -3.16 29.64
C GLN A 157 -13.75 -3.46 28.41
N CYS A 158 -12.47 -3.75 28.61
CA CYS A 158 -11.57 -4.17 27.55
C CYS A 158 -11.99 -5.53 27.02
N GLN A 159 -12.39 -5.56 25.75
CA GLN A 159 -12.73 -6.78 25.04
C GLN A 159 -12.04 -6.78 23.68
N VAL A 160 -11.51 -7.94 23.30
CA VAL A 160 -10.92 -8.15 21.98
C VAL A 160 -12.02 -8.34 20.96
N GLN A 161 -12.16 -7.38 20.05
CA GLN A 161 -13.02 -7.49 18.88
C GLN A 161 -12.30 -8.24 17.77
N LYS A 162 -13.02 -9.19 17.17
CA LYS A 162 -12.56 -10.02 16.06
C LYS A 162 -13.47 -9.75 14.86
N PRO A 163 -12.93 -9.51 13.66
CA PRO A 163 -13.75 -9.34 12.46
C PRO A 163 -14.37 -10.68 12.04
N SER A 164 -15.35 -10.62 11.15
CA SER A 164 -15.78 -11.82 10.43
C SER A 164 -14.65 -12.34 9.52
N VAL A 165 -14.69 -13.63 9.21
CA VAL A 165 -13.72 -14.26 8.31
C VAL A 165 -13.69 -13.57 6.95
N ASP A 166 -14.86 -13.21 6.44
CA ASP A 166 -15.03 -12.56 5.14
C ASP A 166 -14.38 -11.16 5.10
N VAL A 167 -14.68 -10.33 6.11
CA VAL A 167 -14.09 -8.99 6.24
C VAL A 167 -12.57 -9.07 6.38
N PHE A 168 -12.07 -10.04 7.15
CA PHE A 168 -10.63 -10.26 7.30
C PHE A 168 -9.97 -10.65 5.97
N LEU A 169 -10.53 -11.62 5.23
CA LEU A 169 -10.00 -12.07 3.95
C LEU A 169 -10.03 -10.95 2.89
N ARG A 170 -11.11 -10.16 2.84
CA ARG A 170 -11.19 -8.98 1.94
C ARG A 170 -10.09 -7.99 2.24
N ALA A 171 -9.88 -7.63 3.51
CA ALA A 171 -8.82 -6.70 3.91
C ALA A 171 -7.42 -7.28 3.66
N GLN A 172 -7.25 -8.60 3.81
CA GLN A 172 -6.01 -9.30 3.60
C GLN A 172 -5.65 -9.32 2.10
N MET A 173 -6.63 -9.61 1.25
CA MET A 173 -6.46 -9.53 -0.20
C MET A 173 -6.17 -8.09 -0.62
N ALA A 174 -6.96 -7.11 -0.15
CA ALA A 174 -6.70 -5.71 -0.45
C ALA A 174 -5.28 -5.26 -0.05
N THR A 175 -4.78 -5.73 1.09
CA THR A 175 -3.40 -5.52 1.53
C THR A 175 -2.42 -6.08 0.48
N GLU A 176 -2.55 -7.34 0.09
CA GLU A 176 -1.63 -7.95 -0.88
C GLU A 176 -1.70 -7.33 -2.25
N LEU A 177 -2.89 -6.99 -2.73
CA LEU A 177 -3.07 -6.28 -3.99
C LEU A 177 -2.47 -4.86 -3.93
N SER A 178 -2.38 -4.26 -2.75
CA SER A 178 -1.76 -2.95 -2.55
C SER A 178 -0.24 -3.01 -2.44
N PHE A 179 0.32 -4.13 -1.97
CA PHE A 179 1.76 -4.33 -1.78
C PHE A 179 2.39 -5.29 -2.81
N GLY A 180 1.58 -5.82 -3.71
CA GLY A 180 2.02 -6.74 -4.74
C GLY A 180 3.03 -6.09 -5.68
N PRO A 181 3.90 -6.88 -6.32
CA PRO A 181 4.97 -6.37 -7.18
C PRO A 181 4.48 -5.47 -8.32
N GLY A 182 3.24 -5.65 -8.81
CA GLY A 182 2.64 -4.78 -9.82
C GLY A 182 2.09 -3.45 -9.30
N ASN A 183 2.02 -3.24 -7.98
CA ASN A 183 1.52 -2.01 -7.35
C ASN A 183 2.62 -1.25 -6.58
N LEU A 184 3.89 -1.52 -6.90
CA LEU A 184 5.02 -0.69 -6.50
C LEU A 184 5.28 0.36 -7.59
N PRO A 185 4.57 1.52 -7.59
CA PRO A 185 4.76 2.58 -8.59
C PRO A 185 6.22 2.95 -8.73
N ASP A 186 6.97 2.97 -7.63
CA ASP A 186 8.37 3.35 -7.65
C ASP A 186 9.23 2.37 -8.46
N VAL A 187 8.98 1.06 -8.36
CA VAL A 187 9.73 0.04 -9.11
C VAL A 187 9.37 0.13 -10.59
N VAL A 188 8.07 0.17 -10.92
CA VAL A 188 7.65 0.22 -12.32
C VAL A 188 8.03 1.55 -12.96
N ASN A 189 7.86 2.68 -12.28
CA ASN A 189 8.28 3.98 -12.78
C ASN A 189 9.80 4.06 -12.98
N TYR A 190 10.58 3.41 -12.11
CA TYR A 190 12.03 3.30 -12.28
C TYR A 190 12.39 2.49 -13.53
N GLU A 191 11.76 1.33 -13.75
CA GLU A 191 11.93 0.53 -14.97
C GLU A 191 11.49 1.28 -16.24
N LEU A 192 10.35 1.97 -16.19
CA LEU A 192 9.86 2.79 -17.30
C LEU A 192 10.76 4.00 -17.58
N SER A 193 11.38 4.57 -16.55
CA SER A 193 12.34 5.67 -16.72
C SER A 193 13.61 5.20 -17.44
N LYS A 194 14.14 4.03 -17.08
CA LYS A 194 15.25 3.39 -17.79
C LYS A 194 14.87 3.09 -19.23
N LEU A 195 13.68 2.53 -19.47
CA LEU A 195 13.19 2.24 -20.80
C LEU A 195 13.04 3.52 -21.64
N ARG A 196 12.46 4.57 -21.08
CA ARG A 196 12.27 5.85 -21.76
C ARG A 196 13.60 6.46 -22.16
N TYR A 197 14.62 6.36 -21.30
CA TYR A 197 15.99 6.77 -21.62
C TYR A 197 16.56 5.99 -22.81
N VAL A 198 16.45 4.66 -22.80
CA VAL A 198 16.93 3.79 -23.89
C VAL A 198 16.24 4.13 -25.21
N LEU A 199 14.91 4.22 -25.21
CA LEU A 199 14.11 4.44 -26.43
C LEU A 199 14.29 5.85 -26.99
N SER A 200 14.25 6.88 -26.13
CA SER A 200 14.36 8.29 -26.56
C SER A 200 15.73 8.60 -27.16
N ASN A 201 16.80 7.99 -26.61
CA ASN A 201 18.17 8.20 -27.06
C ASN A 201 18.64 7.16 -28.09
N LYS A 202 17.75 6.28 -28.54
CA LYS A 202 18.04 5.21 -29.50
C LYS A 202 19.26 4.37 -29.12
N ILE A 203 19.39 4.04 -27.83
CA ILE A 203 20.53 3.30 -27.30
C ILE A 203 20.40 1.84 -27.74
N PRO A 204 21.44 1.22 -28.34
CA PRO A 204 21.40 -0.19 -28.68
C PRO A 204 21.14 -1.06 -27.45
N PHE A 205 20.19 -1.99 -27.58
CA PHE A 205 19.81 -2.91 -26.53
C PHE A 205 19.57 -4.31 -27.07
N GLU A 206 19.57 -5.28 -26.16
CA GLU A 206 19.24 -6.67 -26.42
C GLU A 206 18.13 -7.11 -25.47
N ILE A 207 17.18 -7.90 -25.96
CA ILE A 207 16.12 -8.49 -25.13
C ILE A 207 16.38 -9.98 -24.98
N VAL A 208 16.59 -10.42 -23.74
CA VAL A 208 16.76 -11.83 -23.39
C VAL A 208 15.75 -12.19 -22.30
N GLY A 209 14.78 -13.04 -22.66
CA GLY A 209 13.67 -13.39 -21.77
C GLY A 209 12.85 -12.16 -21.38
N GLN A 210 12.68 -11.91 -20.08
CA GLN A 210 11.93 -10.77 -19.53
C GLN A 210 12.82 -9.56 -19.21
N LYS A 211 14.01 -9.46 -19.82
CA LYS A 211 14.97 -8.39 -19.52
C LYS A 211 15.47 -7.75 -20.80
N LEU A 212 15.47 -6.43 -20.83
CA LEU A 212 16.19 -5.64 -21.82
C LEU A 212 17.52 -5.20 -21.20
N THR A 213 18.63 -5.43 -21.87
CA THR A 213 19.96 -5.00 -21.43
C THR A 213 20.52 -3.99 -22.43
N PHE A 214 21.07 -2.88 -21.93
CA PHE A 214 21.69 -1.84 -22.76
C PHE A 214 23.11 -1.53 -22.26
N ARG A 215 23.90 -0.80 -23.06
CA ARG A 215 25.23 -0.34 -22.61
C ARG A 215 25.08 0.98 -21.84
N GLY A 216 25.35 0.95 -20.54
CA GLY A 216 25.07 2.04 -19.61
C GLY A 216 26.18 3.08 -19.40
N VAL A 217 27.16 3.21 -20.31
CA VAL A 217 28.26 4.16 -20.10
C VAL A 217 27.70 5.59 -20.07
N GLY A 218 27.81 6.25 -18.92
CA GLY A 218 27.27 7.60 -18.69
C GLY A 218 25.76 7.67 -18.45
N SER A 219 25.09 6.53 -18.18
CA SER A 219 23.65 6.55 -17.90
C SER A 219 23.35 7.22 -16.55
N PRO A 220 22.18 7.90 -16.40
CA PRO A 220 21.78 8.49 -15.12
C PRO A 220 21.44 7.42 -14.05
N PHE A 221 21.42 6.14 -14.45
CA PHE A 221 21.14 4.99 -13.58
C PHE A 221 22.42 4.27 -13.13
N GLY A 222 23.59 4.89 -13.35
CA GLY A 222 24.88 4.34 -12.95
C GLY A 222 25.19 3.02 -13.65
N SER A 223 25.47 1.98 -12.87
CA SER A 223 25.76 0.63 -13.37
C SER A 223 24.52 -0.21 -13.67
N ASP A 224 23.32 0.28 -13.34
CA ASP A 224 22.08 -0.45 -13.63
C ASP A 224 21.69 -0.28 -15.10
N ASN A 225 22.04 -1.29 -15.88
CA ASN A 225 21.91 -1.28 -17.33
C ASN A 225 20.86 -2.29 -17.84
N LYS A 226 19.90 -2.64 -16.98
CA LYS A 226 18.86 -3.62 -17.27
C LYS A 226 17.49 -3.00 -17.04
N VAL A 227 16.55 -3.33 -17.91
CA VAL A 227 15.13 -3.04 -17.72
C VAL A 227 14.39 -4.36 -17.56
N TRP A 228 13.66 -4.51 -16.47
CA TRP A 228 12.75 -5.64 -16.32
C TRP A 228 11.47 -5.36 -17.11
N LEU A 229 11.14 -6.24 -18.05
CA LEU A 229 9.99 -6.08 -18.96
C LEU A 229 8.69 -6.63 -18.36
N GLY A 230 8.73 -7.06 -17.10
CA GLY A 230 7.60 -7.68 -16.42
C GLY A 230 7.28 -9.08 -16.94
N SER A 231 6.24 -9.70 -16.39
CA SER A 231 5.75 -11.00 -16.87
C SER A 231 4.25 -10.92 -17.19
N ALA A 232 3.72 -11.89 -17.93
CA ALA A 232 2.27 -12.05 -18.07
C ALA A 232 1.73 -13.12 -17.11
N SER A 233 2.58 -13.65 -16.23
CA SER A 233 2.25 -14.78 -15.37
C SER A 233 1.75 -14.38 -13.98
N GLY A 234 1.83 -13.09 -13.62
CA GLY A 234 1.47 -12.57 -12.31
C GLY A 234 0.06 -11.97 -12.20
N TRP A 235 -0.45 -11.94 -10.98
CA TRP A 235 -1.81 -11.53 -10.63
C TRP A 235 -1.97 -10.00 -10.48
N PHE A 236 -0.83 -9.33 -10.37
CA PHE A 236 -0.58 -7.91 -10.52
C PHE A 236 0.72 -7.81 -11.30
N ASP A 237 0.63 -7.77 -12.62
CA ASP A 237 1.79 -7.73 -13.48
C ASP A 237 1.60 -6.67 -14.54
N PHE A 238 2.72 -6.22 -15.07
CA PHE A 238 2.75 -5.42 -16.26
C PHE A 238 3.57 -6.19 -17.28
N LYS A 239 3.23 -6.05 -18.57
CA LYS A 239 4.08 -6.53 -19.63
C LYS A 239 4.51 -5.36 -20.48
N ILE A 240 5.82 -5.22 -20.66
CA ILE A 240 6.40 -4.25 -21.58
C ILE A 240 6.67 -4.96 -22.90
N ASN A 241 5.91 -4.59 -23.92
CA ASN A 241 6.13 -5.00 -25.30
C ASN A 241 6.95 -3.92 -25.99
N VAL A 242 8.23 -4.20 -26.28
CA VAL A 242 9.14 -3.26 -26.92
C VAL A 242 9.17 -3.50 -28.43
N ASP A 243 8.91 -2.46 -29.21
CA ASP A 243 9.12 -2.42 -30.65
C ASP A 243 10.46 -1.74 -30.95
N ALA A 244 11.49 -2.57 -31.08
CA ALA A 244 12.85 -2.12 -31.37
C ALA A 244 12.99 -1.41 -32.72
N LYS A 245 12.13 -1.71 -33.71
CA LYS A 245 12.20 -1.09 -35.04
C LYS A 245 11.72 0.36 -35.00
N ASN A 246 10.64 0.60 -34.26
CA ASN A 246 10.01 1.91 -34.16
C ASN A 246 10.48 2.72 -32.94
N TRP A 247 11.37 2.16 -32.10
CA TRP A 247 11.84 2.77 -30.85
C TRP A 247 10.67 3.15 -29.92
N LYS A 248 9.67 2.28 -29.86
CA LYS A 248 8.47 2.46 -29.05
C LYS A 248 8.28 1.28 -28.12
N ALA A 249 7.55 1.48 -27.03
CA ALA A 249 7.09 0.40 -26.18
C ALA A 249 5.63 0.60 -25.80
N ARG A 250 4.96 -0.52 -25.54
CA ARG A 250 3.63 -0.55 -24.96
C ARG A 250 3.72 -1.27 -23.61
N VAL A 251 3.16 -0.65 -22.58
CA VAL A 251 3.02 -1.24 -21.25
C VAL A 251 1.58 -1.66 -21.07
N ASP A 252 1.35 -2.95 -20.87
CA ASP A 252 0.04 -3.51 -20.59
C ASP A 252 -0.05 -3.84 -19.10
N TYR A 253 -0.91 -3.13 -18.36
CA TYR A 253 -1.23 -3.44 -16.97
C TYR A 253 -2.40 -4.43 -16.90
N PHE A 254 -2.20 -5.52 -16.18
CA PHE A 254 -3.25 -6.51 -15.93
C PHE A 254 -3.94 -6.23 -14.60
N SER A 255 -5.27 -6.15 -14.63
CA SER A 255 -6.08 -6.07 -13.41
C SER A 255 -6.07 -7.44 -12.70
N PRO A 256 -6.01 -7.48 -11.36
CA PRO A 256 -6.25 -8.71 -10.63
C PRO A 256 -7.65 -9.25 -10.91
N ASP A 257 -7.79 -10.57 -10.84
CA ASP A 257 -9.06 -11.27 -10.73
C ASP A 257 -9.21 -11.78 -9.28
N PRO A 258 -9.95 -11.05 -8.42
CA PRO A 258 -10.11 -11.42 -7.00
C PRO A 258 -10.68 -12.82 -6.80
N GLN A 259 -11.48 -13.32 -7.75
CA GLN A 259 -12.08 -14.64 -7.64
C GLN A 259 -11.03 -15.73 -7.85
N LYS A 260 -10.19 -15.62 -8.89
CA LYS A 260 -9.07 -16.55 -9.09
C LYS A 260 -8.06 -16.53 -7.95
N LEU A 261 -7.80 -15.34 -7.39
CA LEU A 261 -6.90 -15.18 -6.24
C LEU A 261 -7.44 -15.89 -5.00
N SER A 262 -8.75 -15.83 -4.77
CA SER A 262 -9.37 -16.48 -3.62
C SER A 262 -9.25 -18.02 -3.62
N GLU A 263 -8.87 -18.62 -4.76
CA GLU A 263 -8.71 -20.06 -4.95
C GLU A 263 -7.31 -20.56 -4.58
N ASN A 264 -6.27 -19.72 -4.70
CA ASN A 264 -4.86 -20.12 -4.56
C ASN A 264 -4.23 -19.68 -3.24
N THR A 265 -4.92 -19.93 -2.13
CA THR A 265 -4.53 -19.38 -0.84
C THR A 265 -3.54 -20.25 -0.06
N THR A 266 -2.47 -19.62 0.44
CA THR A 266 -1.54 -20.22 1.42
C THR A 266 -1.47 -19.38 2.70
N LEU A 267 -1.21 -20.02 3.84
CA LEU A 267 -1.05 -19.35 5.14
C LEU A 267 0.41 -19.39 5.55
N ASP A 268 1.02 -18.22 5.71
CA ASP A 268 2.31 -18.08 6.36
C ASP A 268 2.12 -17.54 7.78
N LEU A 269 2.27 -18.44 8.75
CA LEU A 269 2.18 -18.10 10.17
C LEU A 269 3.38 -17.28 10.67
N ALA A 270 4.54 -17.41 10.01
CA ALA A 270 5.74 -16.68 10.39
C ALA A 270 5.59 -15.21 10.03
N SER A 271 5.12 -14.90 8.81
CA SER A 271 4.78 -13.53 8.44
C SER A 271 3.43 -13.07 9.02
N ARG A 272 2.53 -13.98 9.44
CA ARG A 272 1.14 -13.65 9.83
C ARG A 272 0.37 -13.05 8.66
N MET A 273 0.54 -13.68 7.50
CA MET A 273 -0.05 -13.28 6.24
C MET A 273 -0.77 -14.47 5.60
N ILE A 274 -1.84 -14.17 4.88
CA ILE A 274 -2.45 -15.11 3.96
C ILE A 274 -2.09 -14.62 2.57
N HIS A 275 -1.40 -15.47 1.83
CA HIS A 275 -1.02 -15.24 0.44
C HIS A 275 -2.10 -15.77 -0.47
N PHE A 276 -2.64 -14.89 -1.31
CA PHE A 276 -3.60 -15.19 -2.35
C PHE A 276 -2.94 -15.25 -3.68
#